data_AF-A0A085B6R0-F1
#
_entry.id   AF-A0A085B6R0-F1
#
_cell.length_a   1.000
_cell.length_b   1.000
_cell.length_c   1.000
_cell.angle_alpha   90.00
_cell.angle_beta   90.00
_cell.angle_gamma   90.00
#
_symmetry.space_group_name_H-M   'P 1'
#
loop_
_entity.id
_entity.type
_entity.pdbx_description
1 polymer ?
#
loop_
_entity_poly.entity_id
_entity_poly.type
_entity_poly.pdbx_seq_one_letter_code
_entity_poly.pdbx_strand_id
1 'polypeptide(L)'
;MKTLFALLLSINILACKCDNVSLKSSFESADLVFIGSVFEVHRTPSGFKTLDNYLSKVKIEKIYKGNNYDGYYTDQATLFGSQLRSCDVILNEKNQYLIFAFYEPDTGFLFSEHCLYTKKLSDISADELQTLDILSKEYQQKLKLESSKITNSDDFEIVLDDTFNQPNRKIIRLNQEIKYL
;
A
#
# COMPACT_ATOMS: atom_id res chain seq x y z
N MET A 1 -23.41 47.85 17.01
CA MET A 1 -23.03 46.48 17.43
C MET A 1 -23.53 45.51 16.38
N LYS A 2 -22.74 44.47 16.07
CA LYS A 2 -23.06 43.31 15.22
C LYS A 2 -22.82 43.47 13.71
N THR A 3 -21.71 42.89 13.27
CA THR A 3 -21.69 41.90 12.17
C THR A 3 -20.39 41.12 12.33
N LEU A 4 -20.43 40.15 13.26
CA LEU A 4 -19.37 39.15 13.41
C LEU A 4 -19.54 38.18 12.24
N PHE A 5 -18.82 38.42 11.15
CA PHE A 5 -18.78 37.53 9.99
C PHE A 5 -17.99 36.29 10.41
N ALA A 6 -18.70 35.23 10.77
CA ALA A 6 -18.12 33.96 11.17
C ALA A 6 -17.37 33.37 9.95
N LEU A 7 -16.04 33.31 10.04
CA LEU A 7 -15.21 32.50 9.17
C LEU A 7 -15.66 31.03 9.32
N LEU A 8 -16.45 30.54 8.37
CA LEU A 8 -16.65 29.10 8.17
C LEU A 8 -15.37 28.55 7.55
N LEU A 9 -14.35 28.31 8.38
CA LEU A 9 -13.19 27.51 7.98
C LEU A 9 -13.71 26.08 7.77
N SER A 10 -13.89 25.70 6.51
CA SER A 10 -14.12 24.32 6.12
C SER A 10 -12.88 23.51 6.50
N ILE A 11 -12.94 22.83 7.64
CA ILE A 11 -11.94 21.83 8.01
C ILE A 11 -12.18 20.58 7.16
N ASN A 12 -11.19 20.18 6.36
CA ASN A 12 -11.20 18.89 5.70
C ASN A 12 -10.98 17.83 6.78
N ILE A 13 -12.06 17.27 7.32
CA ILE A 13 -11.97 16.13 8.23
C ILE A 13 -11.69 14.91 7.36
N LEU A 14 -10.43 14.46 7.31
CA LEU A 14 -10.17 13.10 6.86
C LEU A 14 -10.85 12.17 7.86
N ALA A 15 -11.88 11.44 7.42
CA ALA A 15 -12.55 10.44 8.24
C ALA A 15 -11.68 9.19 8.51
N CYS A 16 -10.45 9.17 8.00
CA CYS A 16 -9.50 8.10 8.22
C CYS A 16 -8.83 8.25 9.60
N LYS A 17 -9.12 7.31 10.50
CA LYS A 17 -8.43 7.21 11.80
C LYS A 17 -7.37 6.12 11.69
N CYS A 18 -6.12 6.49 11.91
CA CYS A 18 -4.99 5.56 11.92
C CYS A 18 -4.37 5.54 13.32
N ASP A 19 -4.05 4.34 13.83
CA ASP A 19 -3.27 4.20 15.05
C ASP A 19 -1.77 4.24 14.69
N ASN A 20 -0.98 5.02 15.43
CA ASN A 20 0.49 5.18 15.36
C ASN A 20 1.17 4.58 14.10
N VAL A 21 1.03 5.29 12.97
CA VAL A 21 1.62 4.89 11.68
C VAL A 21 3.13 5.07 11.74
N SER A 22 3.87 3.98 11.62
CA SER A 22 5.34 3.98 11.58
C SER A 22 5.82 3.33 10.29
N LEU A 23 7.05 3.64 9.89
CA LEU A 23 7.69 3.03 8.73
C LEU A 23 7.72 1.50 8.85
N LYS A 24 8.08 0.98 10.03
CA LYS A 24 8.14 -0.46 10.30
C LYS A 24 6.76 -1.12 10.24
N SER A 25 5.76 -0.57 10.94
CA SER A 25 4.41 -1.15 10.94
C SER A 25 3.77 -1.12 9.56
N SER A 26 4.02 -0.07 8.77
CA SER A 26 3.59 0.01 7.38
C SER A 26 4.31 -0.99 6.49
N PHE A 27 5.61 -1.20 6.71
CA PHE A 27 6.38 -2.21 5.97
C PHE A 27 5.88 -3.62 6.25
N GLU A 28 5.53 -3.92 7.51
CA GLU A 28 4.99 -5.22 7.91
C GLU A 28 3.62 -5.47 7.27
N SER A 29 2.75 -4.47 7.22
CA SER A 29 1.38 -4.61 6.71
C SER A 29 1.29 -4.62 5.18
N ALA A 30 2.02 -3.75 4.47
CA ALA A 30 1.89 -3.59 3.02
C ALA A 30 2.30 -4.84 2.24
N ASP A 31 1.64 -5.12 1.13
CA ASP A 31 1.99 -6.25 0.25
C ASP A 31 3.24 -5.91 -0.58
N LEU A 32 3.33 -4.68 -1.06
CA LEU A 32 4.43 -4.16 -1.88
C LEU A 32 4.96 -2.84 -1.29
N VAL A 33 6.28 -2.69 -1.26
CA VAL A 33 6.96 -1.45 -0.84
C VAL A 33 8.03 -1.10 -1.86
N PHE A 34 7.92 0.08 -2.48
CA PHE A 34 8.83 0.49 -3.54
C PHE A 34 8.96 2.01 -3.65
N ILE A 35 10.07 2.46 -4.24
CA ILE A 35 10.22 3.82 -4.75
C ILE A 35 9.83 3.81 -6.23
N GLY A 36 9.03 4.80 -6.63
CA GLY A 36 8.68 4.99 -8.02
C GLY A 36 8.23 6.39 -8.36
N SER A 37 8.23 6.68 -9.66
CA SER A 37 7.86 7.97 -10.24
C SER A 37 6.51 7.89 -10.97
N VAL A 38 5.55 8.71 -10.56
CA VAL A 38 4.26 8.85 -11.25
C VAL A 38 4.50 9.54 -12.59
N PHE A 39 4.22 8.85 -13.70
CA PHE A 39 4.43 9.40 -15.05
C PHE A 39 3.12 9.73 -15.78
N GLU A 40 2.02 9.12 -15.36
CA GLU A 40 0.70 9.29 -15.98
C GLU A 40 -0.40 9.18 -14.93
N VAL A 41 -1.43 10.03 -15.02
CA VAL A 41 -2.59 10.04 -14.11
C VAL A 41 -3.84 10.18 -14.95
N HIS A 42 -4.77 9.23 -14.81
CA HIS A 42 -6.09 9.30 -15.43
C HIS A 42 -7.15 9.53 -14.36
N ARG A 43 -8.09 10.43 -14.64
CA ARG A 43 -9.30 10.58 -13.84
C ARG A 43 -10.42 9.80 -14.51
N THR A 44 -11.17 9.05 -13.71
CA THR A 44 -12.32 8.29 -14.19
C THR A 44 -13.54 8.60 -13.32
N PRO A 45 -14.75 8.70 -13.89
CA PRO A 45 -15.95 8.95 -13.10
C PRO A 45 -16.12 7.91 -11.99
N SER A 46 -16.42 8.36 -10.77
CA SER A 46 -16.65 7.47 -9.62
C SER A 46 -18.08 6.94 -9.52
N GLY A 47 -18.97 7.34 -10.44
CA GLY A 47 -20.42 7.18 -10.31
C GLY A 47 -21.11 8.31 -9.55
N PHE A 48 -20.34 9.22 -8.94
CA PHE A 48 -20.85 10.42 -8.27
C PHE A 48 -20.45 11.68 -9.06
N LYS A 49 -21.38 12.63 -9.22
CA LYS A 49 -21.20 13.81 -10.09
C LYS A 49 -20.01 14.70 -9.74
N THR A 50 -19.57 14.70 -8.49
CA THR A 50 -18.59 15.66 -7.97
C THR A 50 -17.29 15.01 -7.52
N LEU A 51 -17.15 13.69 -7.69
CA LEU A 51 -16.00 12.93 -7.20
C LEU A 51 -15.44 12.05 -8.31
N ASP A 52 -14.13 11.95 -8.36
CA ASP A 52 -13.39 11.17 -9.34
C ASP A 52 -12.62 10.03 -8.66
N ASN A 53 -12.41 8.96 -9.42
CA ASN A 53 -11.38 7.97 -9.17
C ASN A 53 -10.11 8.33 -9.97
N TYR A 54 -8.97 7.88 -9.48
CA TYR A 54 -7.66 8.15 -10.06
C TYR A 54 -6.95 6.84 -10.35
N LEU A 55 -6.41 6.74 -11.56
CA LEU A 55 -5.49 5.68 -11.99
C LEU A 55 -4.14 6.29 -12.29
N SER A 56 -3.18 6.07 -11.39
CA SER A 56 -1.84 6.64 -11.45
C SER A 56 -0.84 5.58 -11.84
N LYS A 57 -0.24 5.72 -13.03
CA LYS A 57 0.83 4.82 -13.46
C LYS A 57 2.16 5.29 -12.90
N VAL A 58 2.87 4.36 -12.30
CA VAL A 58 4.14 4.58 -11.62
C VAL A 58 5.20 3.71 -12.26
N LYS A 59 6.32 4.33 -12.63
CA LYS A 59 7.54 3.61 -13.01
C LYS A 59 8.26 3.21 -11.73
N ILE A 60 8.46 1.91 -11.55
CA ILE A 60 9.12 1.34 -10.38
C ILE A 60 10.64 1.49 -10.57
N GLU A 61 11.32 1.94 -9.52
CA GLU A 61 12.76 2.21 -9.56
C GLU A 61 13.53 1.34 -8.56
N LYS A 62 12.95 1.12 -7.38
CA LYS A 62 13.53 0.25 -6.36
C LYS A 62 12.43 -0.44 -5.55
N ILE A 63 12.48 -1.76 -5.48
CA ILE A 63 11.56 -2.55 -4.66
C ILE A 63 12.26 -2.93 -3.35
N TYR A 64 11.61 -2.66 -2.23
CA TYR A 64 12.06 -3.03 -0.89
C TYR A 64 11.32 -4.25 -0.34
N LYS A 65 10.03 -4.39 -0.65
CA LYS A 65 9.18 -5.53 -0.28
C LYS A 65 8.31 -5.90 -1.46
N GLY A 66 8.14 -7.19 -1.68
CA GLY A 66 7.30 -7.76 -2.71
C GLY A 66 7.73 -9.18 -3.02
N ASN A 67 6.77 -10.07 -3.24
CA ASN A 67 6.95 -11.22 -4.11
C ASN A 67 6.68 -10.72 -5.52
N ASN A 68 7.62 -10.89 -6.45
CA ASN A 68 7.34 -10.60 -7.86
C ASN A 68 6.26 -11.60 -8.30
N TYR A 69 4.99 -11.22 -8.23
CA TYR A 69 3.83 -12.01 -8.66
C TYR A 69 4.03 -12.40 -10.12
N ASP A 70 4.68 -13.52 -10.42
CA ASP A 70 5.00 -14.01 -11.77
C ASP A 70 5.55 -12.94 -12.74
N GLY A 71 6.30 -11.96 -12.23
CA GLY A 71 6.87 -10.85 -13.01
C GLY A 71 6.01 -9.59 -13.13
N TYR A 72 4.82 -9.56 -12.51
CA TYR A 72 4.05 -8.33 -12.34
C TYR A 72 4.74 -7.38 -11.36
N TYR A 73 4.60 -6.07 -11.61
CA TYR A 73 5.18 -4.98 -10.81
C TYR A 73 6.72 -4.97 -10.72
N THR A 74 7.42 -5.40 -11.76
CA THR A 74 8.87 -5.24 -11.88
C THR A 74 9.25 -3.84 -12.38
N ASP A 75 8.55 -3.37 -13.42
CA ASP A 75 8.89 -2.12 -14.10
C ASP A 75 7.87 -1.00 -13.86
N GLN A 76 6.59 -1.37 -13.76
CA GLN A 76 5.49 -0.42 -13.63
C GLN A 76 4.37 -0.98 -12.77
N ALA A 77 3.66 -0.08 -12.09
CA ALA A 77 2.42 -0.36 -11.39
C ALA A 77 1.36 0.68 -11.75
N THR A 78 0.09 0.29 -11.62
CA THR A 78 -1.03 1.24 -11.64
C THR A 78 -1.63 1.29 -10.25
N LEU A 79 -1.64 2.47 -9.64
CA LEU A 79 -2.31 2.72 -8.38
C LEU A 79 -3.72 3.27 -8.62
N PHE A 80 -4.69 2.68 -7.95
CA PHE A 80 -6.03 3.20 -7.82
C PHE A 80 -6.16 4.04 -6.54
N GLY A 81 -6.87 5.16 -6.64
CA GLY A 81 -7.31 5.93 -5.48
C GLY A 81 -8.67 6.56 -5.72
N SER A 82 -9.57 6.48 -4.74
CA SER A 82 -10.92 7.03 -4.82
C SER A 82 -11.18 8.09 -3.77
N GLN A 83 -11.79 9.21 -4.16
CA GLN A 83 -12.26 10.21 -3.19
C GLN A 83 -13.44 9.71 -2.34
N LEU A 84 -14.11 8.62 -2.73
CA LEU A 84 -15.15 7.96 -1.93
C LEU A 84 -14.57 7.11 -0.80
N ARG A 85 -13.35 6.62 -0.99
CA ARG A 85 -12.61 5.86 0.01
C ARG A 85 -11.72 6.83 0.78
N SER A 86 -12.23 7.34 1.90
CA SER A 86 -11.60 8.42 2.68
C SER A 86 -10.16 8.16 3.15
N CYS A 87 -9.71 6.91 3.13
CA CYS A 87 -8.35 6.52 3.47
C CYS A 87 -7.43 6.39 2.27
N ASP A 88 -7.90 6.39 1.02
CA ASP A 88 -7.04 6.18 -0.15
C ASP A 88 -6.09 7.37 -0.33
N VAL A 89 -4.81 7.06 -0.55
CA VAL A 89 -3.82 8.06 -0.99
C VAL A 89 -3.98 8.24 -2.50
N ILE A 90 -4.37 9.45 -2.89
CA ILE A 90 -4.50 9.82 -4.31
C ILE A 90 -3.16 10.39 -4.81
N LEU A 91 -2.44 9.61 -5.62
CA LEU A 91 -1.18 10.02 -6.26
C LEU A 91 -1.43 10.77 -7.57
N ASN A 92 -1.97 11.98 -7.51
CA ASN A 92 -2.36 12.76 -8.70
C ASN A 92 -1.30 13.72 -9.24
N GLU A 93 -0.10 13.77 -8.64
CA GLU A 93 1.01 14.61 -9.07
C GLU A 93 2.12 13.77 -9.71
N LYS A 94 2.74 14.29 -10.78
CA LYS A 94 3.91 13.65 -11.42
C LYS A 94 5.16 13.89 -10.56
N ASN A 95 5.31 13.07 -9.54
CA ASN A 95 6.40 13.16 -8.57
C ASN A 95 6.91 11.75 -8.22
N GLN A 96 8.00 11.70 -7.46
CA GLN A 96 8.59 10.48 -6.96
C GLN A 96 8.13 10.24 -5.53
N TYR A 97 7.81 8.98 -5.22
CA TYR A 97 7.23 8.58 -3.94
C TYR A 97 7.90 7.32 -3.43
N LEU A 98 7.98 7.19 -2.10
CA LEU A 98 8.01 5.89 -1.46
C LEU A 98 6.56 5.45 -1.26
N ILE A 99 6.23 4.30 -1.80
CA ILE A 99 4.88 3.77 -1.86
C ILE A 99 4.83 2.47 -1.07
N PHE A 100 3.96 2.45 -0.08
CA PHE A 100 3.49 1.25 0.59
C PHE A 100 2.11 0.95 0.02
N ALA A 101 1.98 -0.21 -0.62
CA ALA A 101 0.78 -0.56 -1.36
C ALA A 101 0.25 -1.94 -0.98
N PHE A 102 -1.06 -2.05 -1.06
CA PHE A 102 -1.77 -3.30 -1.07
C PHE A 102 -2.12 -3.72 -2.51
N TYR A 103 -2.19 -5.02 -2.73
CA TYR A 103 -2.66 -5.61 -3.98
C TYR A 103 -4.20 -5.75 -3.97
N GLU A 104 -4.86 -5.34 -5.04
CA GLU A 104 -6.29 -5.57 -5.28
C GLU A 104 -6.46 -6.73 -6.27
N PRO A 105 -6.79 -7.95 -5.80
CA PRO A 105 -6.81 -9.16 -6.64
C PRO A 105 -7.77 -9.10 -7.83
N ASP A 106 -8.90 -8.41 -7.67
CA ASP A 106 -9.93 -8.38 -8.73
C ASP A 106 -9.51 -7.54 -9.94
N THR A 107 -8.62 -6.57 -9.73
CA THR A 107 -8.25 -5.58 -10.76
C THR A 107 -6.79 -5.66 -11.18
N GLY A 108 -5.93 -6.26 -10.36
CA GLY A 108 -4.49 -6.16 -10.53
C GLY A 108 -3.97 -4.73 -10.37
N PHE A 109 -4.74 -3.82 -9.76
CA PHE A 109 -4.25 -2.52 -9.33
C PHE A 109 -3.66 -2.60 -7.94
N LEU A 110 -2.76 -1.68 -7.67
CA LEU A 110 -2.29 -1.42 -6.33
C LEU A 110 -3.14 -0.29 -5.72
N PHE A 111 -3.22 -0.20 -4.41
CA PHE A 111 -3.72 1.00 -3.75
C PHE A 111 -2.91 1.27 -2.48
N SER A 112 -2.81 2.54 -2.11
CA SER A 112 -2.16 2.99 -0.88
C SER A 112 -3.18 3.69 0.00
N GLU A 113 -2.98 3.65 1.30
CA GLU A 113 -3.84 4.31 2.27
C GLU A 113 -3.07 5.32 3.11
N HIS A 114 -3.76 6.32 3.66
CA HIS A 114 -3.22 7.35 4.54
C HIS A 114 -2.72 6.78 5.88
N CYS A 115 -3.13 5.55 6.20
CA CYS A 115 -2.61 4.79 7.35
C CYS A 115 -1.32 4.01 7.04
N LEU A 116 -0.74 4.19 5.86
CA LEU A 116 0.58 3.68 5.51
C LEU A 116 1.58 4.83 5.40
N TYR A 117 2.86 4.50 5.47
CA TYR A 117 3.97 5.44 5.41
C TYR A 117 4.29 5.96 3.99
N THR A 118 3.30 5.98 3.08
CA THR A 118 3.45 6.47 1.71
C THR A 118 3.63 7.99 1.70
N LYS A 119 4.73 8.48 1.14
CA LYS A 119 5.04 9.92 1.07
C LYS A 119 5.95 10.27 -0.11
N LYS A 120 6.04 11.55 -0.43
CA LYS A 120 6.95 12.06 -1.47
C LYS A 120 8.40 11.70 -1.11
N LEU A 121 9.21 11.35 -2.10
CA LEU A 121 10.60 10.96 -1.84
C LEU A 121 11.42 12.12 -1.26
N SER A 122 11.06 13.36 -1.58
CA SER A 122 11.67 14.58 -1.02
C SER A 122 11.54 14.69 0.51
N ASP A 123 10.55 14.01 1.09
CA ASP A 123 10.19 14.13 2.50
C ASP A 123 10.74 12.95 3.33
N ILE A 124 11.62 12.14 2.73
CA ILE A 124 12.24 10.97 3.34
C ILE A 124 13.67 11.30 3.77
N SER A 125 14.01 11.02 5.03
CA SER A 125 15.37 11.18 5.52
C SER A 125 16.28 10.03 5.10
N ALA A 126 17.60 10.26 5.15
CA ALA A 126 18.58 9.20 4.90
C ALA A 126 18.43 8.03 5.90
N ASP A 127 18.11 8.31 7.16
CA ASP A 127 17.93 7.29 8.20
C ASP A 127 16.70 6.41 7.94
N GLU A 128 15.63 6.99 7.38
CA GLU A 128 14.44 6.24 6.96
C GLU A 128 14.76 5.32 5.78
N LEU A 129 15.54 5.79 4.80
CA LEU A 129 16.01 4.97 3.69
C LEU A 129 16.90 3.81 4.17
N GLN A 130 17.80 4.08 5.12
CA GLN A 130 18.62 3.05 5.74
C GLN A 130 17.76 2.01 6.48
N THR A 131 16.74 2.48 7.20
CA THR A 131 15.78 1.59 7.90
C THR A 131 15.04 0.70 6.90
N LEU A 132 14.62 1.22 5.75
CA LEU A 132 13.99 0.42 4.70
C LEU A 132 14.94 -0.63 4.11
N ASP A 133 16.21 -0.30 3.92
CA ASP A 133 17.21 -1.26 3.45
C ASP A 133 17.41 -2.41 4.46
N ILE A 134 17.39 -2.11 5.76
CA ILE A 134 17.46 -3.13 6.82
C ILE A 134 16.22 -4.03 6.77
N LEU A 135 15.01 -3.44 6.79
CA LEU A 135 13.75 -4.19 6.74
C LEU A 135 13.63 -5.05 5.48
N SER A 136 14.11 -4.53 4.34
CA SER A 136 14.16 -5.27 3.08
C SER A 136 15.07 -6.49 3.18
N LYS A 137 16.29 -6.34 3.73
CA LYS A 137 17.21 -7.47 3.93
C LYS A 137 16.61 -8.53 4.86
N GLU A 138 16.00 -8.11 5.96
CA GLU A 138 15.32 -9.02 6.90
C GLU A 138 14.19 -9.79 6.22
N TYR A 139 13.37 -9.10 5.43
CA TYR A 139 12.30 -9.73 4.64
C TYR A 139 12.84 -10.76 3.65
N GLN A 140 13.89 -10.42 2.89
CA GLN A 140 14.52 -11.34 1.94
C GLN A 140 15.16 -12.56 2.64
N GLN A 141 15.75 -12.38 3.83
CA GLN A 141 16.24 -13.49 4.63
C GLN A 141 15.11 -14.41 5.09
N LYS A 142 13.98 -13.83 5.52
CA LYS A 142 12.80 -14.60 5.92
C LYS A 142 12.25 -15.46 4.76
N LEU A 143 12.14 -14.88 3.56
CA LEU A 143 11.71 -15.63 2.36
C LEU A 143 12.65 -16.80 2.03
N LYS A 144 13.97 -16.62 2.16
CA LYS A 144 14.96 -17.69 1.94
C LYS A 144 14.83 -18.82 2.96
N LEU A 145 14.55 -18.48 4.22
CA LEU A 145 14.34 -19.48 5.27
C LEU A 145 13.05 -20.27 5.07
N GLU A 146 11.97 -19.61 4.65
CA GLU A 146 10.68 -20.26 4.38
C GLU A 146 10.78 -21.20 3.16
N SER A 147 11.40 -20.77 2.07
CA SER A 147 11.64 -21.63 0.90
C SER A 147 12.55 -22.83 1.22
N SER A 148 13.57 -22.66 2.07
CA SER A 148 14.46 -23.76 2.47
C SER A 148 13.80 -24.81 3.37
N LYS A 149 12.72 -24.45 4.08
CA LYS A 149 11.93 -25.40 4.89
C LYS A 149 11.07 -26.30 4.01
N ILE A 150 10.51 -25.76 2.94
CA ILE A 150 9.65 -26.50 1.99
C ILE A 150 10.45 -27.58 1.26
N THR A 151 11.72 -27.34 0.94
CA THR A 151 12.58 -28.32 0.25
C THR A 151 13.04 -29.48 1.13
N ASN A 152 12.90 -29.39 2.46
CA ASN A 152 13.36 -30.42 3.41
C ASN A 152 12.22 -31.27 4.01
N SER A 153 10.96 -31.01 3.62
CA SER A 153 9.83 -31.87 3.96
C SER A 153 9.45 -32.71 2.74
N ASP A 154 9.76 -34.01 2.77
CA ASP A 154 9.38 -35.00 1.74
C ASP A 154 7.86 -35.26 1.63
N ASP A 155 7.01 -34.48 2.33
CA ASP A 155 5.56 -34.49 2.16
C ASP A 155 5.14 -33.30 1.27
N PHE A 156 5.07 -33.56 -0.04
CA PHE A 156 4.31 -32.72 -0.96
C PHE A 156 2.81 -32.96 -0.74
N GLU A 157 2.22 -32.27 0.24
CA GLU A 157 0.77 -32.06 0.21
C GLU A 157 0.49 -30.94 -0.80
N ILE A 158 -0.03 -31.30 -1.98
CA ILE A 158 -0.54 -30.34 -2.95
C ILE A 158 -1.79 -29.70 -2.33
N VAL A 159 -1.59 -28.64 -1.55
CA VAL A 159 -2.65 -27.70 -1.23
C VAL A 159 -2.86 -26.89 -2.51
N LEU A 160 -3.90 -27.25 -3.27
CA LEU A 160 -4.50 -26.33 -4.22
C LEU A 160 -5.04 -25.16 -3.40
N ASP A 161 -4.21 -24.13 -3.17
CA ASP A 161 -4.70 -22.83 -2.74
C ASP A 161 -5.53 -22.31 -3.91
N ASP A 162 -6.85 -22.46 -3.77
CA ASP A 162 -7.85 -21.95 -4.68
C ASP A 162 -7.71 -20.43 -4.70
N THR A 163 -6.76 -19.97 -5.51
CA THR A 163 -6.25 -18.61 -5.60
C THR A 163 -7.28 -17.63 -6.14
N PHE A 164 -8.48 -18.14 -6.48
CA PHE A 164 -9.65 -17.39 -6.90
C PHE A 164 -10.67 -17.13 -5.78
N ASN A 165 -10.41 -17.59 -4.55
CA ASN A 165 -11.33 -17.37 -3.44
C ASN A 165 -10.54 -17.10 -2.16
N GLN A 166 -10.10 -15.85 -1.94
CA GLN A 166 -9.42 -15.47 -0.69
C GLN A 166 -10.33 -14.66 0.28
N PRO A 167 -11.09 -15.35 1.16
CA PRO A 167 -11.54 -14.79 2.44
C PRO A 167 -10.39 -14.54 3.44
N ASN A 168 -9.14 -14.80 3.04
CA ASN A 168 -7.97 -14.74 3.93
C ASN A 168 -7.68 -13.35 4.50
N ARG A 169 -8.05 -12.24 3.84
CA ARG A 169 -7.83 -10.90 4.42
C ARG A 169 -8.64 -10.67 5.70
N LYS A 170 -9.87 -11.20 5.73
CA LYS A 170 -10.73 -11.16 6.93
C LYS A 170 -10.18 -12.08 8.02
N ILE A 171 -9.66 -13.25 7.64
CA ILE A 171 -9.05 -14.22 8.57
C ILE A 171 -7.76 -13.68 9.18
N ILE A 172 -6.86 -13.08 8.38
CA ILE A 172 -5.62 -12.47 8.87
C ILE A 172 -5.93 -11.31 9.83
N ARG A 173 -6.90 -10.45 9.49
CA ARG A 173 -7.36 -9.37 10.36
C ARG A 173 -7.94 -9.90 11.67
N LEU A 174 -8.81 -10.90 11.63
CA LEU A 174 -9.40 -11.52 12.82
C LEU A 174 -8.32 -12.18 13.70
N ASN A 175 -7.35 -12.86 13.10
CA ASN A 175 -6.24 -13.47 13.83
C ASN A 175 -5.32 -12.44 14.49
N GLN A 176 -5.15 -11.27 13.87
CA GLN A 176 -4.46 -10.15 14.50
C GLN A 176 -5.26 -9.59 15.68
N GLU A 177 -6.58 -9.42 15.55
CA GLU A 177 -7.46 -8.95 16.62
C GLU A 177 -7.52 -9.92 17.83
N ILE A 178 -7.50 -11.23 17.60
CA ILE A 178 -7.47 -12.27 18.66
C ILE A 178 -6.15 -12.26 19.44
N LYS A 179 -5.04 -11.85 18.82
CA LYS A 179 -3.71 -11.87 19.46
C LYS A 179 -3.52 -10.77 20.53
N TYR A 180 -4.45 -9.83 20.62
CA TYR A 180 -4.46 -8.72 21.58
C TYR A 180 -5.59 -8.84 22.63
N LEU A 181 -6.28 -9.99 22.69
CA LEU A 181 -7.18 -10.40 23.77
C LEU A 181 -6.48 -11.39 24.70
#